data_AF-K1TPU0-F1
#
_entry.id   AF-K1TPU0-F1
#
_cell.length_a   1.000
_cell.length_b   1.000
_cell.length_c   1.000
_cell.angle_alpha   90.00
_cell.angle_beta   90.00
_cell.angle_gamma   90.00
#
_symmetry.space_group_name_H-M   'P 1'
#
loop_
_entity.id
_entity.type
_entity.pdbx_description
1 polymer ?
#
loop_
_entity_poly.entity_id
_entity_poly.type
_entity_poly.pdbx_seq_one_letter_code
_entity_poly.pdbx_strand_id
1 'polypeptide(L)' 'MDKVYLIGEVGPNHNGSVETALTMIEKMAEAGVDCVKFQMTDPYLLYSDDSFKASYQKKN' A
#
# COMPACT_ATOMS: atom_id res chain seq x y z
N MET A 1 -22.74 -17.88 10.41
CA MET A 1 -21.38 -17.35 10.61
C MET A 1 -21.15 -16.42 9.43
N ASP A 2 -20.95 -15.13 9.70
CA ASP A 2 -20.83 -14.14 8.63
C ASP A 2 -19.52 -14.30 7.88
N LYS A 3 -19.52 -14.00 6.58
CA LYS A 3 -18.32 -14.06 5.74
C LYS A 3 -17.29 -13.06 6.29
N VAL A 4 -16.05 -13.51 6.49
CA VAL A 4 -14.92 -12.62 6.82
C VAL A 4 -14.66 -11.71 5.63
N TYR A 5 -14.54 -10.41 5.88
CA TYR A 5 -14.22 -9.40 4.87
C TYR A 5 -12.70 -9.23 4.76
N LEU A 6 -12.13 -9.52 3.60
CA LEU A 6 -10.70 -9.50 3.34
C LEU A 6 -10.27 -8.18 2.71
N ILE A 7 -9.32 -7.50 3.36
CA ILE A 7 -8.73 -6.25 2.89
C ILE A 7 -7.30 -6.52 2.42
N GLY A 8 -7.04 -6.36 1.13
CA GLY A 8 -5.70 -6.35 0.55
C GLY A 8 -5.04 -4.98 0.73
N GLU A 9 -4.03 -4.87 1.59
CA GLU A 9 -3.30 -3.62 1.81
C GLU A 9 -2.14 -3.48 0.81
N VAL A 10 -2.18 -2.42 -0.02
CA VAL A 10 -1.05 -2.04 -0.88
C VAL A 10 -0.01 -1.24 -0.10
N GLY A 11 -0.45 -0.29 0.72
CA GLY A 11 0.45 0.62 1.44
C GLY A 11 1.40 1.37 0.49
N PRO A 12 2.69 1.54 0.85
CA PRO A 12 3.69 2.20 -0.01
C PRO A 12 4.31 1.26 -1.08
N ASN A 13 3.86 0.01 -1.20
CA ASN A 13 4.56 -1.03 -1.96
C ASN A 13 4.53 -0.82 -3.49
N HIS A 14 3.71 0.12 -3.97
CA HIS A 14 3.69 0.52 -5.38
C HIS A 14 4.87 1.44 -5.77
N ASN A 15 5.69 1.89 -4.81
CA ASN A 15 6.89 2.72 -5.03
C ASN A 15 6.66 3.96 -5.93
N GLY A 16 5.47 4.58 -5.83
CA GLY A 16 5.09 5.73 -6.66
C GLY A 16 4.73 5.41 -8.11
N SER A 17 4.80 4.14 -8.54
CA SER A 17 4.43 3.69 -9.88
C SER A 17 2.94 3.34 -9.95
N VAL A 18 2.22 4.01 -10.87
CA VAL A 18 0.82 3.70 -11.16
C VAL A 18 0.68 2.32 -11.80
N GLU A 19 1.59 1.95 -12.70
CA GLU A 19 1.59 0.64 -13.35
C GLU A 19 1.72 -0.48 -12.32
N THR A 20 2.66 -0.35 -11.38
CA THR A 20 2.82 -1.32 -10.28
C THR A 20 1.58 -1.39 -9.41
N ALA A 21 0.94 -0.27 -9.11
CA ALA A 21 -0.31 -0.25 -8.35
C ALA A 21 -1.44 -1.00 -9.08
N LEU A 22 -1.57 -0.82 -10.40
CA LEU A 22 -2.57 -1.53 -11.22
C LEU A 22 -2.32 -3.04 -11.23
N THR A 23 -1.07 -3.48 -11.45
CA THR A 23 -0.71 -4.91 -11.38
C THR A 23 -1.00 -5.50 -10.00
N MET A 24 -0.74 -4.75 -8.92
CA MET A 24 -1.07 -5.19 -7.57
C MET A 24 -2.57 -5.39 -7.37
N ILE A 25 -3.41 -4.47 -7.88
CA ILE A 25 -4.88 -4.59 -7.82
C ILE A 25 -5.34 -5.86 -8.54
N GLU A 26 -4.84 -6.12 -9.75
CA GLU A 26 -5.16 -7.34 -10.51
C GLU A 26 -4.81 -8.60 -9.71
N LYS A 27 -3.60 -8.65 -9.13
CA LYS A 27 -3.16 -9.81 -8.34
C LYS A 27 -3.92 -10.00 -7.03
N MET A 28 -4.30 -8.92 -6.37
CA MET A 28 -5.14 -9.00 -5.17
C MET A 28 -6.57 -9.45 -5.50
N ALA A 29 -7.12 -9.01 -6.64
CA ALA A 29 -8.41 -9.48 -7.13
C ALA A 29 -8.37 -10.98 -7.46
N GLU A 30 -7.31 -11.46 -8.14
CA GLU A 30 -7.07 -12.89 -8.38
C GLU A 30 -6.98 -13.70 -7.07
N ALA A 31 -6.42 -13.09 -6.00
CA ALA A 31 -6.30 -13.71 -4.68
C ALA A 31 -7.62 -13.73 -3.87
N GLY A 32 -8.68 -13.08 -4.35
CA GLY A 32 -10.01 -13.12 -3.73
C GLY A 32 -10.22 -12.17 -2.56
N VAL A 33 -9.48 -11.05 -2.49
CA VAL A 33 -9.78 -10.00 -1.50
C VAL A 33 -11.11 -9.31 -1.83
N ASP A 34 -11.82 -8.85 -0.81
CA ASP A 34 -13.09 -8.12 -1.00
C ASP A 34 -12.83 -6.64 -1.34
N CYS A 35 -11.71 -6.07 -0.89
CA CYS A 35 -11.27 -4.75 -1.34
C CYS A 35 -9.75 -4.58 -1.29
N VAL A 36 -9.28 -3.51 -1.96
CA VAL A 36 -7.89 -3.07 -1.92
C VAL A 36 -7.82 -1.72 -1.19
N LYS A 37 -6.87 -1.59 -0.27
CA LYS A 37 -6.64 -0.37 0.51
C LYS A 37 -5.31 0.29 0.14
N PHE A 38 -5.35 1.61 -0.01
CA PHE A 38 -4.18 2.46 -0.22
C PHE A 38 -3.99 3.41 0.96
N GLN A 39 -2.74 3.82 1.18
CA GLN A 39 -2.40 4.88 2.12
C GLN A 39 -2.34 6.20 1.35
N MET A 40 -3.13 7.18 1.77
CA MET A 40 -3.15 8.52 1.20
C MET A 40 -2.74 9.51 2.29
N THR A 41 -1.60 10.17 2.12
CA THR A 41 -1.08 11.15 3.07
C THR A 41 -0.24 12.18 2.35
N ASP A 42 -0.25 13.40 2.86
CA ASP A 42 0.79 14.38 2.57
C ASP A 42 2.00 14.07 3.49
N PRO A 43 3.17 13.68 2.96
CA PRO A 43 4.32 13.37 3.79
C PRO A 43 4.81 14.58 4.60
N TYR A 44 4.59 15.82 4.13
CA TYR A 44 5.00 17.03 4.84
C TYR A 44 4.10 17.35 6.04
N LEU A 45 2.91 16.77 6.10
CA LEU A 45 2.00 16.88 7.25
C LEU A 45 2.11 15.67 8.19
N LEU A 46 2.71 14.57 7.74
CA LEU A 46 2.79 13.32 8.51
C LEU A 46 4.10 13.18 9.28
N TYR A 47 5.23 13.53 8.65
CA TYR A 47 6.55 13.28 9.19
C TYR A 47 7.15 14.54 9.82
N SER A 48 7.94 14.35 10.88
CA SER A 48 8.84 15.40 11.40
C SER A 48 10.09 15.51 10.53
N ASP A 49 10.79 16.65 10.60
CA ASP A 49 12.06 16.85 9.90
C ASP A 49 13.15 15.84 10.32
N ASP A 50 13.08 15.32 11.55
CA ASP A 50 13.98 14.28 12.08
C ASP A 50 13.58 12.85 11.69
N SER A 51 12.51 12.67 10.91
CA SER A 51 12.04 11.35 10.49
C SER A 51 13.02 10.71 9.52
N PHE A 52 13.31 9.43 9.73
CA PHE A 52 14.18 8.64 8.86
C PHE A 52 13.40 7.54 8.15
N LYS A 53 13.76 7.27 6.89
CA LYS A 53 13.23 6.10 6.18
C LYS A 53 13.72 4.82 6.86
N ALA A 54 12.82 3.84 7.00
CA ALA A 54 13.21 2.50 7.44
C ALA A 54 14.24 1.91 6.46
N SER A 55 15.16 1.08 6.96
CA SER A 55 16.29 0.58 6.17
C SER A 55 15.88 -0.15 4.88
N TYR A 56 14.71 -0.79 4.85
CA TYR A 56 14.18 -1.45 3.65
C TYR A 56 13.67 -0.46 2.60
N GLN A 57 13.17 0.70 3.02
CA GLN A 57 12.69 1.76 2.12
C GLN A 57 13.82 2.59 1.51
N LYS A 58 15.05 2.48 2.03
CA LYS A 58 16.23 3.15 1.47
C LYS A 58 16.78 2.45 0.22
N LYS A 59 16.39 1.20 -0.03
CA LYS A 59 16.94 0.34 -1.09
C LYS A 59 16.17 0.41 -2.42
N ASN A 60 14.95 0.97 -2.38
CA ASN A 60 14.08 1.17 -3.54
C ASN A 60 14.08 2.65 -3.92
#